data_AF-A0A969EC78-F1
#
_entry.id   AF-A0A969EC78-F1
#
_cell.length_a   1.000
_cell.length_b   1.000
_cell.length_c   1.000
_cell.angle_alpha   90.00
_cell.angle_beta   90.00
_cell.angle_gamma   90.00
#
_symmetry.space_group_name_H-M   'P 1'
#
loop_
_entity.id
_entity.type
_entity.pdbx_description
1 polymer ?
#
loop_
_entity_poly.entity_id
_entity_poly.type
_entity_poly.pdbx_seq_one_letter_code
_entity_poly.pdbx_strand_id
1 'polypeptide(L)' 'MPKDTYIPCLLQLFRQYGYDGATLARISEATGLGKASLYHHFPGGKDEMVQAVMDYLERWLAENVLPSL' A
#
# COMPACT_ATOMS: atom_id res chain seq x y z
N MET A 1 -5.02 10.67 9.51
CA MET A 1 -3.81 10.71 8.65
C MET A 1 -4.27 10.45 7.21
N PRO A 2 -3.61 11.03 6.19
CA PRO A 2 -3.94 10.76 4.79
C PRO A 2 -3.61 9.30 4.44
N LYS A 3 -4.28 8.73 3.43
CA LYS A 3 -4.08 7.33 3.03
C LYS A 3 -2.63 7.04 2.60
N ASP A 4 -1.97 8.03 2.00
CA ASP A 4 -0.60 7.92 1.51
C ASP A 4 0.43 7.63 2.61
N THR A 5 0.10 7.99 3.87
CA THR A 5 0.94 7.70 5.04
C THR A 5 1.18 6.19 5.21
N TYR A 6 0.26 5.34 4.75
CA TYR A 6 0.37 3.89 4.93
C TYR A 6 1.02 3.18 3.73
N ILE A 7 1.22 3.88 2.60
CA ILE A 7 1.76 3.27 1.36
C ILE A 7 3.14 2.64 1.56
N PRO A 8 4.12 3.25 2.25
CA PRO A 8 5.43 2.61 2.46
C PRO A 8 5.33 1.30 3.25
N CYS A 9 4.44 1.25 4.24
CA CYS A 9 4.17 0.04 5.02
C CYS A 9 3.51 -1.04 4.16
N LEU A 10 2.47 -0.67 3.40
CA LEU A 10 1.79 -1.58 2.47
C LEU A 10 2.75 -2.13 1.41
N LEU A 11 3.63 -1.29 0.85
CA LEU A 11 4.67 -1.69 -0.10
C LEU A 11 5.58 -2.78 0.49
N GLN A 12 6.08 -2.59 1.70
CA GLN A 12 6.91 -3.60 2.37
C GLN A 12 6.15 -4.92 2.57
N LEU A 13 4.89 -4.82 3.01
CA LEU A 13 4.05 -5.97 3.29
C LEU A 13 3.73 -6.77 2.01
N PHE A 14 3.36 -6.10 0.93
CA PHE A 14 3.14 -6.75 -0.37
C PHE A 14 4.43 -7.32 -0.95
N ARG A 15 5.57 -6.65 -0.79
CA ARG A 15 6.88 -7.18 -1.23
C ARG A 15 7.24 -8.46 -0.48
N GLN A 16 6.92 -8.54 0.82
CA GLN A 16 7.28 -9.68 1.66
C GLN A 16 6.35 -10.89 1.47
N TYR A 17 5.04 -10.65 1.37
CA TYR A 17 4.04 -11.73 1.41
C TYR A 17 3.30 -11.95 0.10
N GLY A 18 3.52 -11.10 -0.90
CA GLY A 18 2.70 -11.08 -2.12
C GLY A 18 1.25 -10.64 -1.83
N TYR A 19 0.44 -10.59 -2.89
CA TYR A 19 -0.96 -10.17 -2.79
C TYR A 19 -1.77 -11.10 -1.86
N ASP A 20 -1.71 -12.42 -2.06
CA ASP A 20 -2.51 -13.37 -1.29
C ASP A 20 -2.05 -13.51 0.16
N GLY A 21 -0.74 -13.46 0.40
CA GLY A 21 -0.18 -13.54 1.75
C GLY A 21 -0.37 -12.25 2.57
N ALA A 22 -0.65 -11.13 1.93
CA ALA A 22 -0.97 -9.85 2.57
C ALA A 22 -2.43 -9.82 3.07
N THR A 23 -2.74 -10.61 4.11
CA THR A 23 -4.10 -10.64 4.66
C THR A 23 -4.47 -9.31 5.33
N LEU A 24 -5.77 -9.01 5.41
CA LEU A 24 -6.25 -7.81 6.12
C LEU A 24 -5.82 -7.77 7.60
N ALA A 25 -5.62 -8.93 8.22
CA ALA A 25 -5.10 -9.02 9.60
C ALA A 25 -3.64 -8.55 9.67
N ARG A 26 -2.78 -9.00 8.75
CA ARG A 26 -1.38 -8.55 8.66
C ARG A 26 -1.28 -7.07 8.30
N ILE A 27 -2.14 -6.60 7.40
CA ILE A 27 -2.22 -5.18 7.04
C ILE A 27 -2.62 -4.35 8.27
N SER A 28 -3.61 -4.80 9.02
CA SER A 28 -4.06 -4.16 10.26
C SER A 28 -2.93 -4.08 11.29
N GLU A 29 -2.20 -5.17 11.49
CA GLU A 29 -1.03 -5.22 12.39
C GLU A 29 0.07 -4.25 11.95
N ALA A 30 0.42 -4.25 10.67
CA ALA A 30 1.53 -3.44 10.16
C ALA A 30 1.21 -1.94 10.12
N THR A 31 -0.05 -1.58 9.86
CA THR A 31 -0.49 -0.17 9.79
C THR A 31 -1.00 0.38 11.12
N GLY A 32 -1.26 -0.48 12.11
CA GLY A 32 -1.94 -0.12 13.36
C GLY A 32 -3.44 0.22 13.19
N LEU A 33 -3.99 0.07 11.99
CA LEU A 33 -5.38 0.42 11.69
C LEU A 33 -6.31 -0.76 11.95
N GLY A 34 -7.46 -0.49 12.56
CA GLY A 34 -8.56 -1.45 12.60
C GLY A 34 -9.23 -1.61 11.22
N LYS A 35 -9.99 -2.71 11.05
CA LYS A 35 -10.71 -3.03 9.80
C LYS A 35 -11.56 -1.87 9.27
N ALA A 36 -12.34 -1.21 10.14
CA ALA A 36 -13.19 -0.09 9.74
C ALA A 36 -12.37 1.11 9.20
N SER A 37 -11.24 1.41 9.84
CA SER A 37 -10.33 2.47 9.38
C SER A 37 -9.65 2.12 8.06
N LEU A 38 -9.29 0.85 7.86
CA LEU A 38 -8.76 0.38 6.58
C LEU A 38 -9.77 0.58 5.44
N TYR A 39 -11.03 0.19 5.62
CA TYR A 39 -12.07 0.44 4.62
C TYR A 39 -12.46 1.91 4.47
N HIS A 40 -12.27 2.72 5.50
CA HIS A 40 -12.45 4.17 5.39
C HIS A 40 -11.38 4.81 4.49
N HIS A 41 -10.11 4.38 4.63
CA HIS A 41 -9.00 4.88 3.82
C HIS A 41 -8.95 4.26 2.43
N PHE A 42 -9.34 2.99 2.31
CA PHE A 42 -9.33 2.19 1.09
C PHE A 42 -10.67 1.47 0.94
N PRO A 43 -11.74 2.15 0.48
CA PRO A 43 -13.07 1.56 0.29
C PRO A 43 -13.07 0.29 -0.58
N GLY A 44 -12.19 0.22 -1.59
CA GLY A 44 -11.97 -0.95 -2.44
C GLY A 44 -11.14 -2.07 -1.77
N GLY A 45 -10.78 -1.91 -0.49
CA GLY A 45 -10.07 -2.91 0.29
C GLY A 45 -8.67 -3.20 -0.22
N LYS A 46 -8.27 -4.46 -0.18
CA LYS A 46 -6.90 -4.90 -0.51
C LYS A 46 -6.52 -4.55 -1.96
N ASP A 47 -7.46 -4.59 -2.89
CA ASP A 47 -7.22 -4.22 -4.29
C ASP A 47 -6.83 -2.76 -4.43
N GLU A 48 -7.58 -1.86 -3.79
CA GLU A 48 -7.26 -0.44 -3.79
C GLU A 48 -5.92 -0.14 -3.09
N MET A 49 -5.60 -0.87 -2.01
CA MET A 49 -4.31 -0.74 -1.33
C MET A 49 -3.14 -1.09 -2.27
N VAL A 50 -3.30 -2.13 -3.10
CA VAL A 50 -2.29 -2.54 -4.07
C VAL A 50 -2.16 -1.51 -5.18
N GLN A 51 -3.29 -1.02 -5.72
CA GLN A 51 -3.28 0.03 -6.73
C GLN A 51 -2.58 1.29 -6.21
N ALA A 52 -2.86 1.72 -4.97
CA ALA A 52 -2.19 2.87 -4.36
C ALA A 52 -0.66 2.66 -4.25
N VAL A 53 -0.21 1.43 -3.97
CA VAL A 53 1.22 1.09 -3.94
C VAL A 53 1.83 1.11 -5.35
N MET A 54 1.13 0.61 -6.36
CA MET A 54 1.58 0.64 -7.76
C MET A 54 1.68 2.07 -8.28
N ASP A 55 0.65 2.90 -8.07
CA ASP A 55 0.65 4.32 -8.45
C ASP A 55 1.83 5.08 -7.83
N TYR A 56 2.13 4.78 -6.55
CA TYR A 56 3.27 5.35 -5.85
C TYR A 56 4.60 4.94 -6.48
N LEU A 57 4.77 3.65 -6.81
CA LEU A 57 5.97 3.13 -7.47
C LEU A 57 6.14 3.72 -8.87
N GLU A 58 5.08 3.79 -9.67
CA GLU A 58 5.11 4.38 -11.01
C GLU A 58 5.57 5.83 -10.97
N ARG A 59 5.02 6.61 -10.03
CA ARG A 59 5.44 8.01 -9.83
C ARG A 59 6.90 8.11 -9.39
N TRP A 60 7.30 7.32 -8.40
CA TRP A 60 8.68 7.33 -7.93
C TRP A 60 9.67 6.95 -9.05
N LEU A 61 9.36 5.94 -9.85
CA LEU A 61 10.17 5.53 -11.00
C LEU A 61 10.30 6.66 -12.02
N ALA A 62 9.18 7.30 -12.38
CA ALA A 62 9.16 8.41 -13.33
C ALA A 62 9.95 9.63 -12.84
N GLU A 63 9.99 9.88 -11.54
CA GLU A 63 10.67 11.04 -10.96
C GLU A 63 12.15 10.80 -10.65
N ASN A 64 12.54 9.56 -10.31
CA ASN A 64 13.85 9.26 -9.71
C ASN A 64 14.73 8.34 -10.55
N VAL A 65 14.13 7.47 -11.37
CA VAL A 65 14.88 6.45 -12.13
C VAL A 65 14.88 6.76 -13.62
N LEU A 66 13.70 6.92 -14.22
CA LEU A 66 13.58 7.15 -15.67
C LEU A 66 14.36 8.38 -16.18
N PRO A 67 14.44 9.52 -15.46
CA PRO A 67 15.22 10.67 -15.92
C PRO A 67 16.73 10.44 -15.93
N SER A 68 17.20 9.36 -15.28
CA SER A 68 18.61 8.98 -15.21
C SER A 68 19.00 7.84 -16.17
N LEU A 69 18.05 7.35 -16.96
CA LEU A 69 18.27 6.41 -18.07
C LEU A 69 18.49 7.18 -19.38
#